data_AF-A0A7Y4X0F7-F1
#
_entry.id   AF-A0A7Y4X0F7-F1
#
_cell.length_a   1.000
_cell.length_b   1.000
_cell.length_c   1.000
_cell.angle_alpha   90.00
_cell.angle_beta   90.00
_cell.angle_gamma   90.00
#
_symmetry.space_group_name_H-M   'P 1'
#
loop_
_entity.id
_entity.type
_entity.pdbx_description
1 polymer ?
#
loop_
_entity_poly.entity_id
_entity_poly.type
_entity_poly.pdbx_seq_one_letter_code
_entity_poly.pdbx_strand_id
1 'polypeptide(L)'
;FSGRQDGTLTEITYASHGDVSEWITGMNLITEDFKEAKITSTPLRNYQQLTTGVFVQNNQKVSETFRLETGLRGDFVKDYGFAFLPRVSALFKFSPKVSSRIGGGLGYKAPNIFTEESERMQYKNILPIDDAVNKLERSYGVNADINYKTKFGDVSFSINHLFFYTRISDPLLLQPAGANFRLNNVNGHIDSKGVETNMKLGYKDFKLFLGYTFTQAYLHQGNSKIDSYLTPKHRLNSVLLYEVHEKIKIGLEGYYFSKQKLSDGATGKSYWIMGFMAEKLWEKLSLYINFENFFDARQTKFDTIYTGSISNPQFRDIYAPLDGFVINGGIKLRL
;
A
#
# COMPACT_ATOMS: atom_id res chain seq x y z
N PHE A 1 20.04 10.36 13.20
CA PHE A 1 18.63 10.42 13.67
C PHE A 1 18.43 9.28 14.65
N SER A 2 17.77 9.53 15.78
CA SER A 2 17.39 8.49 16.75
C SER A 2 16.15 8.98 17.49
N GLY A 3 15.11 8.15 17.53
CA GLY A 3 13.86 8.48 18.19
C GLY A 3 13.07 7.24 18.56
N ARG A 4 12.06 7.44 19.40
CA ARG A 4 11.11 6.43 19.86
C ARG A 4 9.70 6.94 19.58
N GLN A 5 8.88 6.11 18.95
CA GLN A 5 7.47 6.35 18.76
C GLN A 5 6.67 5.30 19.54
N ASP A 6 5.81 5.75 20.45
CA ASP A 6 4.84 4.90 21.12
C ASP A 6 3.46 5.19 20.53
N GLY A 7 2.73 4.16 20.12
CA GLY A 7 1.41 4.26 19.50
C GLY A 7 0.39 3.33 20.15
N THR A 8 -0.85 3.80 20.33
CA THR A 8 -1.96 2.96 20.82
C THR A 8 -3.20 3.14 19.95
N LEU A 9 -3.97 2.06 19.79
CA LEU A 9 -5.30 2.05 19.19
C LEU A 9 -6.23 1.32 20.16
N THR A 10 -7.29 2.00 20.59
CA THR A 10 -8.38 1.40 21.36
C THR A 10 -9.67 1.57 20.56
N GLU A 11 -10.46 0.50 20.43
CA GLU A 11 -11.73 0.53 19.71
C GLU A 11 -12.80 -0.24 20.50
N ILE A 12 -14.02 0.30 20.51
CA ILE A 12 -15.22 -0.38 21.00
C ILE A 12 -16.22 -0.41 19.85
N THR A 13 -16.72 -1.60 19.55
CA THR A 13 -17.62 -1.85 18.42
C THR A 13 -18.82 -2.66 18.87
N TYR A 14 -20.01 -2.28 18.40
CA TYR A 14 -21.27 -2.98 18.57
C TYR A 14 -21.81 -3.37 17.19
N ALA A 15 -22.17 -4.64 17.03
CA ALA A 15 -22.73 -5.17 15.80
C ALA A 15 -24.13 -5.76 16.05
N SER A 16 -25.12 -5.24 15.32
CA SER A 16 -26.50 -5.73 15.32
C SER A 16 -26.78 -6.43 14.00
N HIS A 17 -27.11 -7.72 14.09
CA HIS A 17 -27.35 -8.57 12.92
C HIS A 17 -28.85 -8.78 12.73
N GLY A 18 -29.37 -8.43 11.56
CA GLY A 18 -30.71 -8.80 11.10
C GLY A 18 -30.66 -9.48 9.74
N ASP A 19 -31.79 -10.02 9.29
CA ASP A 19 -31.86 -10.83 8.06
C ASP A 19 -31.54 -10.05 6.77
N VAL A 20 -31.89 -8.76 6.77
CA VAL A 20 -31.74 -7.87 5.61
C VAL A 20 -30.62 -6.85 5.81
N SER A 21 -30.27 -6.56 7.06
CA SER A 21 -29.41 -5.44 7.39
C SER A 21 -28.55 -5.76 8.60
N GLU A 22 -27.26 -5.51 8.48
CA GLU A 22 -26.28 -5.60 9.56
C GLU A 22 -25.76 -4.19 9.84
N TRP A 23 -25.90 -3.74 11.08
CA TRP A 23 -25.43 -2.45 11.53
C TRP A 23 -24.22 -2.62 12.43
N ILE A 24 -23.15 -1.91 12.12
CA ILE A 24 -21.93 -1.88 12.92
C ILE A 24 -21.72 -0.43 13.33
N THR A 25 -21.62 -0.15 14.62
CA THR A 25 -21.28 1.17 15.12
C THR A 25 -20.16 1.06 16.13
N GLY A 26 -19.31 2.07 16.20
CA GLY A 26 -18.20 2.04 17.12
C GLY A 26 -17.56 3.40 17.30
N MET A 27 -16.60 3.40 18.21
CA MET A 27 -15.75 4.54 18.51
C MET A 27 -14.33 4.06 18.75
N ASN A 28 -13.35 4.90 18.40
CA ASN A 28 -11.95 4.60 18.61
C ASN A 28 -11.16 5.79 19.14
N LEU A 29 -10.06 5.48 19.81
CA LEU A 29 -9.06 6.42 20.28
C LEU A 29 -7.71 5.97 19.78
N ILE A 30 -7.01 6.84 19.07
CA ILE A 30 -5.65 6.61 18.58
C ILE A 30 -4.74 7.64 19.24
N THR A 31 -3.62 7.18 19.80
CA THR A 31 -2.59 8.06 20.36
C THR A 31 -1.25 7.75 19.71
N GLU A 32 -0.48 8.77 19.37
CA GLU A 32 0.92 8.65 18.99
C GLU A 32 1.76 9.65 19.79
N ASP A 33 2.90 9.22 20.31
CA ASP A 33 3.90 10.07 20.98
C ASP A 33 5.26 9.75 20.39
N PHE A 34 5.81 10.69 19.61
CA PHE A 34 7.16 10.58 19.06
C PHE A 34 8.12 11.49 19.82
N LYS A 35 9.23 10.91 20.27
CA LYS A 35 10.32 11.62 20.95
C LYS A 35 11.64 11.34 20.27
N GLU A 36 12.36 12.41 19.95
CA GLU A 36 13.66 12.36 19.32
C GLU A 36 14.78 12.67 20.33
N ALA A 37 15.90 11.96 20.21
CA ALA A 37 17.13 12.30 20.91
C ALA A 37 17.84 13.48 20.22
N LYS A 38 18.23 14.50 20.99
CA LYS A 38 18.92 15.68 20.45
C LYS A 38 20.37 15.35 20.06
N ILE A 39 20.58 15.00 18.79
CA ILE A 39 21.90 14.65 18.24
C ILE A 39 22.50 15.81 17.41
N THR A 40 21.67 16.65 16.80
CA THR A 40 22.09 17.79 15.97
C THR A 40 21.53 19.11 16.50
N SER A 41 21.92 20.23 15.88
CA SER A 41 21.36 21.57 16.17
C SER A 41 19.96 21.79 15.59
N THR A 42 19.47 20.88 14.74
CA THR A 42 18.11 20.93 14.20
C THR A 42 17.10 20.85 15.35
N PRO A 43 16.00 21.64 15.32
CA PRO A 43 14.95 21.53 16.33
C PRO A 43 14.41 20.11 16.44
N LEU A 44 14.05 19.71 17.66
CA LEU A 44 13.45 18.40 17.92
C LEU A 44 12.12 18.29 17.19
N ARG A 45 11.86 17.13 16.60
CA ARG A 45 10.63 16.86 15.85
C ARG A 45 9.60 16.08 16.66
N ASN A 46 9.61 16.28 17.97
CA ASN A 46 8.68 15.62 18.86
C ASN A 46 7.25 16.01 18.51
N TYR A 47 6.33 15.05 18.50
CA TYR A 47 4.91 15.33 18.31
C TYR A 47 4.08 14.39 19.16
N GLN A 48 2.88 14.86 19.51
CA GLN A 48 1.84 14.05 20.12
C GLN A 48 0.58 14.19 19.29
N GLN A 49 0.03 13.07 18.86
CA GLN A 49 -1.20 13.05 18.08
C GLN A 49 -2.27 12.26 18.84
N LEU A 50 -3.46 12.85 18.90
CA LEU A 50 -4.63 12.24 19.49
C LEU A 50 -5.76 12.31 18.45
N THR A 51 -6.31 11.16 18.09
CA THR A 51 -7.44 11.06 17.18
C THR A 51 -8.58 10.33 17.85
N THR A 52 -9.74 10.97 17.94
CA THR A 52 -10.98 10.35 18.42
C THR A 52 -11.92 10.16 17.25
N GLY A 53 -12.37 8.93 17.03
CA GLY A 53 -13.24 8.58 15.91
C GLY A 53 -14.56 7.98 16.38
N VAL A 54 -15.63 8.25 15.62
CA VAL A 54 -16.91 7.56 15.72
C VAL A 54 -17.34 7.11 14.34
N PHE A 55 -17.99 5.95 14.24
CA PHE A 55 -18.44 5.44 12.96
C PHE A 55 -19.74 4.64 13.07
N VAL A 56 -20.43 4.60 11.94
CA VAL A 56 -21.58 3.73 11.68
C VAL A 56 -21.44 3.16 10.28
N GLN A 57 -21.70 1.87 10.14
CA GLN A 57 -21.71 1.14 8.89
C GLN A 57 -22.98 0.30 8.81
N ASN A 58 -23.50 0.18 7.60
CA ASN A 58 -24.61 -0.67 7.26
C ASN A 58 -24.26 -1.57 6.08
N ASN A 59 -24.45 -2.87 6.25
CA ASN A 59 -24.44 -3.85 5.16
C ASN A 59 -25.87 -4.29 4.90
N GLN A 60 -26.43 -3.92 3.75
CA GLN A 60 -27.81 -4.17 3.39
C GLN A 60 -27.92 -5.15 2.22
N LYS A 61 -28.71 -6.21 2.42
CA LYS A 61 -29.17 -7.10 1.35
C LYS A 61 -30.44 -6.52 0.73
N VAL A 62 -30.29 -5.59 -0.22
CA VAL A 62 -31.43 -4.96 -0.91
C VAL A 62 -32.20 -5.98 -1.76
N SER A 63 -31.50 -6.94 -2.37
CA SER A 63 -32.09 -8.11 -3.04
C SER A 63 -31.08 -9.27 -3.09
N GLU A 64 -31.44 -10.40 -3.70
CA GLU A 64 -30.48 -11.50 -3.93
C GLU A 64 -29.34 -11.12 -4.88
N THR A 65 -29.61 -10.17 -5.79
CA THR A 65 -28.68 -9.72 -6.84
C THR A 65 -27.99 -8.40 -6.49
N PHE A 66 -28.41 -7.71 -5.44
CA PHE A 66 -27.89 -6.40 -5.07
C PHE A 66 -27.64 -6.28 -3.56
N ARG A 67 -26.41 -5.94 -3.20
CA ARG A 67 -26.01 -5.59 -1.83
C ARG A 67 -25.41 -4.20 -1.80
N LEU A 68 -25.78 -3.44 -0.78
CA LEU A 68 -25.32 -2.09 -0.56
C LEU A 68 -24.61 -2.02 0.80
N GLU A 69 -23.42 -1.44 0.80
CA GLU A 69 -22.61 -1.18 1.98
C GLU A 69 -22.44 0.34 2.07
N THR A 70 -22.94 0.94 3.15
CA THR A 70 -22.79 2.39 3.40
C THR A 70 -22.13 2.58 4.75
N GLY A 71 -21.20 3.52 4.85
CA GLY A 71 -20.55 3.87 6.09
C GLY A 71 -20.37 5.36 6.21
N LEU A 72 -20.41 5.84 7.45
CA LEU A 72 -20.03 7.18 7.79
C LEU A 72 -19.12 7.15 9.02
N ARG A 73 -17.97 7.81 8.91
CA ARG A 73 -17.01 7.98 9.99
C ARG A 73 -16.70 9.47 10.18
N GLY A 74 -16.52 9.86 11.42
CA GLY A 74 -16.07 11.20 11.82
C GLY A 74 -14.88 11.08 12.75
N ASP A 75 -13.74 11.64 12.36
CA ASP A 75 -12.54 11.68 13.20
C ASP A 75 -12.20 13.12 13.60
N PHE A 76 -12.05 13.39 14.89
CA PHE A 76 -11.42 14.61 15.38
C PHE A 76 -9.94 14.34 15.64
N VAL A 77 -9.09 14.97 14.84
CA VAL A 77 -7.64 14.92 14.98
C VAL A 77 -7.21 16.16 15.74
N LYS A 78 -6.62 15.96 16.91
CA LYS A 78 -6.09 17.07 17.73
C LYS A 78 -5.13 17.92 16.86
N ASP A 79 -5.25 19.23 17.00
CA ASP A 79 -4.48 20.27 16.29
C ASP A 79 -4.79 20.41 14.78
N TYR A 80 -5.43 19.42 14.14
CA TYR A 80 -5.76 19.45 12.70
C TYR A 80 -7.26 19.41 12.34
N GLY A 81 -8.12 19.27 13.34
CA GLY A 81 -9.58 19.42 13.21
C GLY A 81 -10.32 18.15 12.78
N PHE A 82 -11.53 18.33 12.26
CA PHE A 82 -12.47 17.24 11.99
C PHE A 82 -12.37 16.68 10.57
N ALA A 83 -12.48 15.36 10.43
CA ALA A 83 -12.50 14.60 9.18
C ALA A 83 -13.83 13.88 9.00
N PHE A 84 -14.60 14.27 7.97
CA PHE A 84 -15.84 13.62 7.59
C PHE A 84 -15.60 12.58 6.49
N LEU A 85 -15.95 11.32 6.74
CA LEU A 85 -15.49 10.16 5.96
C LEU A 85 -16.66 9.24 5.59
N PRO A 86 -17.52 9.66 4.62
CA PRO A 86 -18.53 8.79 4.05
C PRO A 86 -17.87 7.76 3.11
N ARG A 87 -18.47 6.57 3.05
CA ARG A 87 -18.10 5.49 2.15
C ARG A 87 -19.37 4.81 1.63
N VAL A 88 -19.36 4.43 0.35
CA VAL A 88 -20.40 3.62 -0.27
C VAL A 88 -19.75 2.52 -1.12
N SER A 89 -20.35 1.34 -1.13
CA SER A 89 -19.93 0.19 -1.92
C SER A 89 -21.19 -0.60 -2.33
N ALA A 90 -21.35 -0.82 -3.63
CA ALA A 90 -22.50 -1.45 -4.24
C ALA A 90 -22.03 -2.70 -4.97
N LEU A 91 -22.53 -3.87 -4.57
CA LEU A 91 -22.25 -5.16 -5.21
C LEU A 91 -23.46 -5.60 -6.04
N PHE A 92 -23.25 -5.73 -7.34
CA PHE A 92 -24.20 -6.26 -8.31
C PHE A 92 -23.82 -7.68 -8.69
N LYS A 93 -24.78 -8.61 -8.66
CA LYS A 93 -24.65 -9.98 -9.16
C LYS A 93 -25.55 -10.13 -10.38
N PHE A 94 -24.97 -9.97 -11.56
CA PHE A 94 -25.68 -10.14 -12.83
C PHE A 94 -26.01 -11.60 -13.12
N SER A 95 -25.16 -12.53 -12.65
CA SER A 95 -25.40 -13.97 -12.70
C SER A 95 -24.61 -14.69 -11.59
N PRO A 96 -24.76 -16.01 -11.40
CA PRO A 96 -23.91 -16.77 -10.48
C PRO A 96 -22.41 -16.71 -10.82
N LYS A 97 -22.08 -16.38 -12.08
CA LYS A 97 -20.71 -16.32 -12.61
C LYS A 97 -20.16 -14.89 -12.70
N VAL A 98 -21.01 -13.88 -12.84
CA VAL A 98 -20.61 -12.49 -13.11
C VAL A 98 -21.12 -11.57 -12.00
N SER A 99 -20.21 -10.82 -11.41
CA SER A 99 -20.51 -9.77 -10.44
C SER A 99 -19.69 -8.51 -10.71
N SER A 100 -20.14 -7.38 -10.18
CA SER A 100 -19.40 -6.12 -10.22
C SER A 100 -19.57 -5.41 -8.89
N ARG A 101 -18.49 -4.87 -8.36
CA ARG A 101 -18.53 -3.97 -7.21
C ARG A 101 -18.11 -2.57 -7.63
N ILE A 102 -18.90 -1.57 -7.26
CA ILE A 102 -18.59 -0.15 -7.47
C ILE A 102 -18.59 0.51 -6.10
N GLY A 103 -17.54 1.24 -5.76
CA GLY A 103 -17.44 1.89 -4.47
C GLY A 103 -16.62 3.16 -4.51
N GLY A 104 -16.73 3.92 -3.43
CA GLY A 104 -15.93 5.11 -3.22
C GLY A 104 -16.03 5.60 -1.80
N GLY A 105 -15.12 6.47 -1.42
CA GLY A 105 -15.10 7.06 -0.10
C GLY A 105 -14.06 8.14 0.05
N LEU A 106 -14.14 8.84 1.17
CA LEU A 106 -13.16 9.85 1.55
C LEU A 106 -12.13 9.28 2.52
N GLY A 107 -10.95 9.87 2.54
CA GLY A 107 -9.87 9.57 3.45
C GLY A 107 -9.14 10.84 3.88
N TYR A 108 -8.25 10.69 4.85
CA TYR A 108 -7.34 11.76 5.23
C TYR A 108 -6.03 11.19 5.76
N LYS A 109 -5.01 12.03 5.81
CA LYS A 109 -3.75 11.73 6.49
C LYS A 109 -3.32 12.97 7.27
N ALA A 110 -2.96 12.77 8.54
CA ALA A 110 -2.38 13.83 9.34
C ALA A 110 -0.89 13.99 9.00
N PRO A 111 -0.36 15.23 9.02
CA PRO A 111 1.02 15.48 8.66
C PRO A 111 1.98 14.87 9.70
N ASN A 112 3.05 14.24 9.23
CA ASN A 112 4.12 13.71 10.06
C ASN A 112 5.46 13.76 9.29
N ILE A 113 6.56 13.57 9.99
CA ILE A 113 7.92 13.62 9.41
C ILE A 113 8.32 12.33 8.68
N PHE A 114 7.55 11.26 8.79
CA PHE A 114 7.88 9.93 8.28
C PHE A 114 7.42 9.80 6.84
N THR A 115 8.09 10.53 5.95
CA THR A 115 7.91 10.44 4.50
C THR A 115 9.11 9.78 3.84
N GLU A 116 8.92 9.20 2.66
CA GLU A 116 9.99 8.58 1.88
C GLU A 116 11.13 9.55 1.59
N GLU A 117 10.81 10.82 1.29
CA GLU A 117 11.80 11.87 1.06
C GLU A 117 12.58 12.20 2.34
N SER A 118 11.90 12.16 3.49
CA SER A 118 12.51 12.45 4.78
C SER A 118 13.47 11.33 5.20
N GLU A 119 13.07 10.09 4.98
CA GLU A 119 13.89 8.90 5.22
C GLU A 119 15.11 8.85 4.30
N ARG A 120 14.95 9.18 3.01
CA ARG A 120 16.06 9.29 2.05
C ARG A 120 17.14 10.27 2.53
N MET A 121 16.73 11.36 3.16
CA MET A 121 17.66 12.35 3.73
C MET A 121 18.15 11.97 5.14
N GLN A 122 17.81 10.78 5.64
CA GLN A 122 18.10 10.33 7.00
C GLN A 122 17.63 11.34 8.06
N TYR A 123 16.55 12.06 7.76
CA TYR A 123 16.02 13.15 8.56
C TYR A 123 17.04 14.28 8.82
N LYS A 124 18.06 14.47 7.98
CA LYS A 124 19.04 15.55 8.13
C LYS A 124 18.41 16.89 7.75
N ASN A 125 18.56 17.89 8.63
CA ASN A 125 18.09 19.26 8.44
C ASN A 125 16.57 19.38 8.15
N ILE A 126 15.76 18.40 8.53
CA ILE A 126 14.30 18.46 8.40
C ILE A 126 13.70 19.10 9.65
N LEU A 127 12.94 20.18 9.47
CA LEU A 127 12.23 20.89 10.53
C LEU A 127 11.01 20.10 11.03
N PRO A 128 10.56 20.34 12.27
CA PRO A 128 9.30 19.81 12.78
C PRO A 128 8.10 20.21 11.92
N ILE A 129 7.05 19.39 12.00
CA ILE A 129 5.71 19.76 11.52
C ILE A 129 5.21 20.93 12.36
N ASP A 130 4.59 21.90 11.71
CA ASP A 130 4.03 23.10 12.33
C ASP A 130 2.51 23.01 12.28
N ASP A 131 1.89 22.70 13.42
CA ASP A 131 0.44 22.52 13.54
C ASP A 131 -0.35 23.82 13.31
N ALA A 132 0.29 24.99 13.39
CA ALA A 132 -0.33 26.27 13.06
C ALA A 132 -0.45 26.50 11.54
N VAL A 133 0.31 25.76 10.73
CA VAL A 133 0.39 25.97 9.27
C VAL A 133 -0.03 24.72 8.48
N ASN A 134 0.35 23.54 8.96
CA ASN A 134 0.04 22.28 8.32
C ASN A 134 -1.42 21.87 8.55
N LYS A 135 -1.97 21.13 7.59
CA LYS A 135 -3.36 20.64 7.61
C LYS A 135 -3.43 19.18 7.19
N LEU A 136 -4.58 18.55 7.46
CA LEU A 136 -4.87 17.20 6.98
C LEU A 136 -4.83 17.16 5.44
N GLU A 137 -4.09 16.21 4.89
CA GLU A 137 -4.29 15.80 3.50
C GLU A 137 -5.68 15.17 3.39
N ARG A 138 -6.40 15.46 2.31
CA ARG A 138 -7.74 14.88 2.06
C ARG A 138 -7.70 14.04 0.82
N SER A 139 -8.23 12.82 0.89
CA SER A 139 -8.36 11.97 -0.27
C SER A 139 -9.81 11.65 -0.59
N TYR A 140 -10.08 11.43 -1.87
CA TYR A 140 -11.27 10.73 -2.30
C TYR A 140 -10.89 9.70 -3.35
N GLY A 141 -11.50 8.53 -3.24
CA GLY A 141 -11.23 7.41 -4.13
C GLY A 141 -12.53 6.82 -4.65
N VAL A 142 -12.49 6.35 -5.89
CA VAL A 142 -13.54 5.54 -6.51
C VAL A 142 -12.91 4.32 -7.15
N ASN A 143 -13.65 3.21 -7.12
CA ASN A 143 -13.28 1.99 -7.79
C ASN A 143 -14.50 1.29 -8.38
N ALA A 144 -14.26 0.51 -9.42
CA ALA A 144 -15.26 -0.35 -10.04
C ALA A 144 -14.58 -1.61 -10.53
N ASP A 145 -15.15 -2.77 -10.27
CA ASP A 145 -14.63 -4.04 -10.79
C ASP A 145 -15.65 -4.83 -11.58
N ILE A 146 -15.15 -5.74 -12.40
CA ILE A 146 -15.92 -6.81 -13.01
C ILE A 146 -15.23 -8.12 -12.66
N ASN A 147 -15.97 -9.01 -12.00
CA ASN A 147 -15.51 -10.33 -11.62
C ASN A 147 -16.29 -11.39 -12.40
N TYR A 148 -15.55 -12.31 -13.02
CA TYR A 148 -16.09 -13.50 -13.66
C TYR A 148 -15.44 -14.75 -13.10
N LYS A 149 -16.26 -15.75 -12.78
CA LYS A 149 -15.80 -17.07 -12.31
C LYS A 149 -16.55 -18.19 -13.03
N THR A 150 -15.83 -19.23 -13.41
CA THR A 150 -16.41 -20.40 -14.06
C THR A 150 -15.54 -21.65 -13.81
N LYS A 151 -16.10 -22.81 -14.12
CA LYS A 151 -15.41 -24.09 -14.09
C LYS A 151 -15.70 -24.82 -15.41
N PHE A 152 -14.67 -25.35 -16.05
CA PHE A 152 -14.75 -26.15 -17.28
C PHE A 152 -14.04 -27.49 -17.03
N GLY A 153 -14.81 -28.55 -16.79
CA GLY A 153 -14.24 -29.83 -16.35
C GLY A 153 -13.43 -29.66 -15.06
N ASP A 154 -12.16 -30.08 -15.09
CA ASP A 154 -11.21 -29.95 -13.97
C ASP A 154 -10.56 -28.56 -13.86
N VAL A 155 -10.82 -27.67 -14.82
CA VAL A 155 -10.24 -26.32 -14.84
C VAL A 155 -11.16 -25.34 -14.13
N SER A 156 -10.68 -24.72 -13.05
CA SER A 156 -11.30 -23.54 -12.44
C SER A 156 -10.67 -22.27 -12.98
N PHE A 157 -11.49 -21.28 -13.31
CA PHE A 157 -11.03 -19.98 -13.81
C PHE A 157 -11.77 -18.86 -13.10
N SER A 158 -11.04 -17.86 -12.64
CA SER A 158 -11.62 -16.58 -12.23
C SER A 158 -10.77 -15.42 -12.70
N ILE A 159 -11.42 -14.34 -13.08
CA ILE A 159 -10.81 -13.07 -13.44
C ILE A 159 -11.53 -11.93 -12.73
N ASN A 160 -10.78 -11.00 -12.17
CA ASN A 160 -11.25 -9.72 -11.67
C ASN A 160 -10.50 -8.62 -12.43
N HIS A 161 -11.25 -7.66 -12.99
CA HIS A 161 -10.70 -6.47 -13.62
C HIS A 161 -11.23 -5.25 -12.88
N LEU A 162 -10.33 -4.53 -12.22
CA LEU A 162 -10.58 -3.38 -11.36
C LEU A 162 -10.12 -2.10 -12.05
N PHE A 163 -10.93 -1.07 -11.98
CA PHE A 163 -10.59 0.31 -12.30
C PHE A 163 -10.52 1.10 -11.00
N PHE A 164 -9.54 1.99 -10.87
CA PHE A 164 -9.43 2.85 -9.71
C PHE A 164 -9.03 4.29 -10.09
N TYR A 165 -9.50 5.23 -9.29
CA TYR A 165 -9.07 6.62 -9.28
C TYR A 165 -9.02 7.11 -7.85
N THR A 166 -7.92 7.76 -7.48
CA THR A 166 -7.73 8.41 -6.18
C THR A 166 -7.20 9.81 -6.42
N ARG A 167 -7.72 10.80 -5.71
CA ARG A 167 -7.15 12.14 -5.64
C ARG A 167 -6.85 12.49 -4.20
N ILE A 168 -5.66 13.00 -3.95
CA ILE A 168 -5.19 13.55 -2.67
C ILE A 168 -5.02 15.05 -2.86
N SER A 169 -5.84 15.84 -2.18
CA SER A 169 -5.76 17.29 -2.15
C SER A 169 -4.80 17.75 -1.05
N ASP A 170 -4.11 18.86 -1.33
CA ASP A 170 -3.16 19.50 -0.43
C ASP A 170 -2.05 18.58 0.11
N PRO A 171 -1.35 17.83 -0.78
CA PRO A 171 -0.35 16.87 -0.35
C PRO A 171 0.81 17.56 0.40
N LEU A 172 1.36 16.86 1.38
CA LEU A 172 2.46 17.28 2.22
C LEU A 172 3.78 16.93 1.51
N LEU A 173 4.47 17.94 1.00
CA LEU A 173 5.72 17.76 0.25
C LEU A 173 6.90 18.38 0.99
N LEU A 174 8.05 17.71 0.90
CA LEU A 174 9.30 18.22 1.45
C LEU A 174 9.86 19.32 0.54
N GLN A 175 10.03 20.52 1.09
CA GLN A 175 10.50 21.70 0.36
C GLN A 175 11.74 22.33 1.05
N PRO A 176 12.66 22.93 0.27
CA PRO A 176 13.76 23.71 0.84
C PRO A 176 13.24 24.88 1.70
N ALA A 177 13.88 25.10 2.84
CA ALA A 177 13.60 26.16 3.80
C ALA A 177 14.93 26.75 4.30
N GLY A 178 15.58 27.56 3.45
CA GLY A 178 16.94 28.07 3.70
C GLY A 178 17.96 26.93 3.66
N ALA A 179 18.73 26.76 4.75
CA ALA A 179 19.67 25.64 4.92
C ALA A 179 18.99 24.33 5.40
N ASN A 180 17.69 24.39 5.70
CA ASN A 180 16.88 23.27 6.18
C ASN A 180 15.85 22.85 5.14
N PHE A 181 15.05 21.84 5.47
CA PHE A 181 13.89 21.38 4.72
C PHE A 181 12.66 21.39 5.61
N ARG A 182 11.48 21.60 5.03
CA ARG A 182 10.20 21.60 5.73
C ARG A 182 9.15 20.86 4.92
N LEU A 183 8.28 20.12 5.61
CA LEU A 183 7.10 19.51 5.03
C LEU A 183 5.95 20.51 5.01
N ASN A 184 5.52 20.91 3.81
CA ASN A 184 4.45 21.88 3.61
C ASN A 184 3.31 21.25 2.82
N ASN A 185 2.07 21.53 3.21
CA ASN A 185 0.93 21.22 2.36
C ASN A 185 0.98 22.15 1.14
N VAL A 186 1.05 21.59 -0.06
CA VAL A 186 1.11 22.38 -1.29
C VAL A 186 -0.29 22.61 -1.85
N ASN A 187 -0.55 23.81 -2.35
CA ASN A 187 -1.78 24.08 -3.10
C ASN A 187 -1.75 23.32 -4.42
N GLY A 188 -2.45 22.19 -4.46
CA GLY A 188 -2.36 21.23 -5.55
C GLY A 188 -3.04 19.92 -5.18
N HIS A 189 -2.84 18.92 -6.02
CA HIS A 189 -3.30 17.56 -5.74
C HIS A 189 -2.41 16.51 -6.38
N ILE A 190 -2.37 15.33 -5.80
CA ILE A 190 -1.88 14.13 -6.46
C ILE A 190 -3.09 13.34 -6.94
N ASP A 191 -3.14 12.96 -8.21
CA ASP A 191 -4.10 11.96 -8.69
C ASP A 191 -3.39 10.68 -9.11
N SER A 192 -4.01 9.54 -8.83
CA SER A 192 -3.54 8.22 -9.23
C SER A 192 -4.70 7.44 -9.81
N LYS A 193 -4.50 6.87 -10.99
CA LYS A 193 -5.51 6.11 -11.70
C LYS A 193 -4.93 4.96 -12.47
N GLY A 194 -5.74 3.94 -12.67
CA GLY A 194 -5.22 2.73 -13.27
C GLY A 194 -6.21 1.61 -13.37
N VAL A 195 -5.66 0.46 -13.75
CA VAL A 195 -6.38 -0.80 -13.80
C VAL A 195 -5.58 -1.91 -13.16
N GLU A 196 -6.28 -2.87 -12.56
CA GLU A 196 -5.69 -4.10 -12.07
C GLU A 196 -6.47 -5.30 -12.62
N THR A 197 -5.76 -6.26 -13.21
CA THR A 197 -6.34 -7.51 -13.68
C THR A 197 -5.73 -8.65 -12.90
N ASN A 198 -6.55 -9.38 -12.17
CA ASN A 198 -6.16 -10.58 -11.44
C ASN A 198 -6.86 -11.80 -12.07
N MET A 199 -6.08 -12.80 -12.48
CA MET A 199 -6.56 -14.08 -12.98
C MET A 199 -6.07 -15.20 -12.08
N LYS A 200 -6.93 -16.18 -11.88
CA LYS A 200 -6.61 -17.44 -11.19
C LYS A 200 -7.08 -18.59 -12.07
N LEU A 201 -6.15 -19.47 -12.40
CA LEU A 201 -6.41 -20.73 -13.06
C LEU A 201 -6.06 -21.87 -12.09
N GLY A 202 -6.95 -22.83 -11.92
CA GLY A 202 -6.67 -24.04 -11.16
C GLY A 202 -6.91 -25.26 -12.03
N TYR A 203 -5.98 -26.20 -12.04
CA TYR A 203 -6.11 -27.47 -12.74
C TYR A 203 -5.46 -28.58 -11.89
N LYS A 204 -6.28 -29.47 -11.33
CA LYS A 204 -5.84 -30.49 -10.37
C LYS A 204 -5.03 -29.83 -9.24
N ASP A 205 -3.79 -30.27 -9.01
CA ASP A 205 -2.88 -29.76 -7.98
C ASP A 205 -2.18 -28.45 -8.39
N PHE A 206 -2.36 -27.98 -9.63
CA PHE A 206 -1.78 -26.72 -10.11
C PHE A 206 -2.71 -25.54 -9.90
N LYS A 207 -2.13 -24.42 -9.45
CA LYS A 207 -2.78 -23.12 -9.35
C LYS A 207 -1.85 -22.07 -9.96
N LEU A 208 -2.32 -21.35 -10.95
CA LEU A 208 -1.63 -20.21 -11.55
C LEU A 208 -2.37 -18.93 -11.19
N PHE A 209 -1.65 -18.00 -10.57
CA PHE A 209 -2.10 -16.65 -10.28
C PHE A 209 -1.36 -15.69 -11.19
N LEU A 210 -2.09 -14.83 -11.90
CA LEU A 210 -1.54 -13.78 -12.75
C LEU A 210 -2.17 -12.46 -12.34
N GLY A 211 -1.35 -11.46 -12.05
CA GLY A 211 -1.74 -10.11 -11.72
C GLY A 211 -1.06 -9.13 -12.67
N TYR A 212 -1.80 -8.16 -13.17
CA TYR A 212 -1.25 -7.03 -13.90
C TYR A 212 -1.82 -5.73 -13.32
N THR A 213 -0.96 -4.78 -13.00
CA THR A 213 -1.36 -3.45 -12.55
C THR A 213 -0.77 -2.41 -13.50
N PHE A 214 -1.64 -1.56 -14.03
CA PHE A 214 -1.25 -0.31 -14.68
C PHE A 214 -1.59 0.86 -13.75
N THR A 215 -0.60 1.68 -13.42
CA THR A 215 -0.79 2.86 -12.56
C THR A 215 -0.20 4.09 -13.20
N GLN A 216 -0.97 5.16 -13.23
CA GLN A 216 -0.54 6.48 -13.65
C GLN A 216 -0.85 7.47 -12.54
N ALA A 217 0.20 8.08 -11.99
CA ALA A 217 0.09 9.03 -10.91
C ALA A 217 0.82 10.33 -11.23
N TYR A 218 0.21 11.46 -10.89
CA TYR A 218 0.76 12.80 -11.12
C TYR A 218 0.58 13.71 -9.92
N LEU A 219 1.59 14.55 -9.69
CA LEU A 219 1.46 15.76 -8.90
C LEU A 219 1.05 16.92 -9.80
N HIS A 220 -0.04 17.58 -9.43
CA HIS A 220 -0.55 18.80 -10.06
C HIS A 220 -0.33 19.99 -9.12
N GLN A 221 0.47 20.96 -9.56
CA GLN A 221 0.75 22.19 -8.81
C GLN A 221 0.77 23.38 -9.78
N GLY A 222 -0.16 24.34 -9.61
CA GLY A 222 -0.35 25.41 -10.58
C GLY A 222 -0.62 24.86 -11.99
N ASN A 223 0.17 25.30 -12.97
CA ASN A 223 0.11 24.80 -14.36
C ASN A 223 1.00 23.58 -14.62
N SER A 224 1.75 23.12 -13.61
CA SER A 224 2.70 22.02 -13.74
C SER A 224 2.03 20.69 -13.43
N LYS A 225 2.35 19.69 -14.25
CA LYS A 225 1.97 18.28 -14.10
C LYS A 225 3.23 17.44 -14.12
N ILE A 226 3.54 16.79 -13.00
CA ILE A 226 4.78 16.05 -12.77
C ILE A 226 4.43 14.58 -12.54
N ASP A 227 5.04 13.64 -13.26
CA ASP A 227 4.89 12.20 -12.98
C ASP A 227 5.34 11.93 -11.54
N SER A 228 4.56 11.17 -10.77
CA SER A 228 4.99 10.69 -9.46
C SER A 228 6.27 9.85 -9.59
N TYR A 229 7.24 10.13 -8.72
CA TYR A 229 8.48 9.36 -8.66
C TYR A 229 8.23 7.97 -8.09
N LEU A 230 9.14 7.03 -8.37
CA LEU A 230 9.16 5.69 -7.77
C LEU A 230 7.86 4.89 -7.95
N THR A 231 7.11 5.21 -9.01
CA THR A 231 5.87 4.54 -9.37
C THR A 231 6.06 3.81 -10.72
N PRO A 232 6.21 2.48 -10.72
CA PRO A 232 6.30 1.72 -11.96
C PRO A 232 4.92 1.69 -12.63
N LYS A 233 4.86 2.16 -13.88
CA LYS A 233 3.58 2.25 -14.62
C LYS A 233 2.96 0.89 -14.89
N HIS A 234 3.79 -0.13 -15.11
CA HIS A 234 3.36 -1.51 -15.30
C HIS A 234 4.02 -2.41 -14.26
N ARG A 235 3.19 -3.25 -13.62
CA ARG A 235 3.62 -4.34 -12.75
C ARG A 235 2.97 -5.64 -13.19
N LEU A 236 3.73 -6.73 -13.20
CA LEU A 236 3.19 -8.08 -13.37
C LEU A 236 3.54 -8.91 -12.14
N ASN A 237 2.59 -9.71 -11.67
CA ASN A 237 2.77 -10.68 -10.60
C ASN A 237 2.35 -12.05 -11.14
N SER A 238 3.22 -13.05 -11.06
CA SER A 238 2.91 -14.40 -11.52
C SER A 238 3.33 -15.39 -10.44
N VAL A 239 2.41 -16.25 -10.01
CA VAL A 239 2.71 -17.33 -9.07
C VAL A 239 2.12 -18.63 -9.61
N LEU A 240 3.00 -19.57 -9.95
CA LEU A 240 2.63 -20.95 -10.27
C LEU A 240 2.88 -21.81 -9.03
N LEU A 241 1.83 -22.41 -8.51
CA LEU A 241 1.87 -23.30 -7.36
C LEU A 241 1.46 -24.70 -7.79
N TYR A 242 2.27 -25.69 -7.44
CA TYR A 242 1.91 -27.10 -7.41
C TYR A 242 1.77 -27.53 -5.96
N GLU A 243 0.58 -27.96 -5.55
CA GLU A 243 0.28 -28.33 -4.17
C GLU A 243 -0.49 -29.63 -4.12
N VAL A 244 0.15 -30.68 -3.61
CA VAL A 244 -0.53 -31.91 -3.20
C VAL A 244 -0.76 -31.83 -1.70
N HIS A 245 -2.03 -31.88 -1.31
CA HIS A 245 -2.46 -31.70 0.07
C HIS A 245 -1.63 -32.58 1.03
N GLU A 246 -1.07 -31.94 2.06
CA GLU A 246 -0.26 -32.56 3.11
C GLU A 246 0.98 -33.34 2.66
N LYS A 247 1.43 -33.17 1.40
CA LYS A 247 2.59 -33.91 0.87
C LYS A 247 3.69 -33.02 0.34
N ILE A 248 3.36 -32.06 -0.51
CA ILE A 248 4.35 -31.20 -1.16
C ILE A 248 3.72 -29.89 -1.63
N LYS A 249 4.49 -28.81 -1.53
CA LYS A 249 4.21 -27.51 -2.13
C LYS A 249 5.42 -27.05 -2.90
N ILE A 250 5.24 -26.65 -4.15
CA ILE A 250 6.27 -26.06 -4.99
C ILE A 250 5.71 -24.80 -5.60
N GLY A 251 6.34 -23.66 -5.34
CA GLY A 251 5.95 -22.36 -5.89
C GLY A 251 7.05 -21.80 -6.77
N LEU A 252 6.68 -21.28 -7.94
CA LEU A 252 7.52 -20.43 -8.78
C LEU A 252 6.85 -19.05 -8.86
N GLU A 253 7.57 -18.02 -8.48
CA GLU A 253 7.09 -16.65 -8.50
C GLU A 253 7.92 -15.76 -9.42
N GLY A 254 7.26 -14.80 -10.04
CA GLY A 254 7.87 -13.82 -10.92
C GLY A 254 7.15 -12.48 -10.83
N TYR A 255 7.90 -11.43 -10.55
CA TYR A 255 7.42 -10.07 -10.39
C TYR A 255 8.16 -9.16 -11.35
N TYR A 256 7.45 -8.51 -12.27
CA TYR A 256 8.02 -7.52 -13.17
C TYR A 256 7.68 -6.12 -12.71
N PHE A 257 8.67 -5.23 -12.80
CA PHE A 257 8.52 -3.81 -12.56
C PHE A 257 9.05 -3.05 -13.78
N SER A 258 8.19 -2.25 -14.40
CA SER A 258 8.59 -1.37 -15.51
C SER A 258 9.48 -0.22 -15.04
N LYS A 259 10.00 0.56 -16.00
CA LYS A 259 10.79 1.76 -15.73
C LYS A 259 10.03 2.77 -14.85
N GLN A 260 10.77 3.47 -13.99
CA GLN A 260 10.24 4.42 -13.01
C GLN A 260 10.92 5.78 -13.19
N LYS A 261 10.18 6.87 -13.04
CA LYS A 261 10.79 8.21 -12.94
C LYS A 261 11.42 8.39 -11.56
N LEU A 262 12.64 8.91 -11.54
CA LEU A 262 13.37 9.22 -10.32
C LEU A 262 13.32 10.74 -10.06
N SER A 263 13.50 11.13 -8.81
CA SER A 263 13.45 12.52 -8.35
C SER A 263 14.59 13.39 -8.89
N ASP A 264 15.69 12.78 -9.33
CA ASP A 264 16.81 13.44 -10.02
C ASP A 264 16.55 13.65 -11.54
N GLY A 265 15.37 13.28 -12.03
CA GLY A 265 14.98 13.36 -13.44
C GLY A 265 15.39 12.16 -14.29
N ALA A 266 16.22 11.24 -13.76
CA ALA A 266 16.58 10.02 -14.44
C ALA A 266 15.40 9.03 -14.52
N THR A 267 15.62 7.92 -15.21
CA THR A 267 14.62 6.86 -15.35
C THR A 267 15.27 5.52 -15.00
N GLY A 268 14.74 4.88 -13.96
CA GLY A 268 15.20 3.57 -13.49
C GLY A 268 14.98 2.47 -14.54
N LYS A 269 15.79 1.42 -14.49
CA LYS A 269 15.66 0.24 -15.35
C LYS A 269 14.44 -0.58 -14.94
N SER A 270 13.81 -1.24 -15.89
CA SER A 270 12.85 -2.30 -15.57
C SER A 270 13.58 -3.55 -15.10
N TYR A 271 12.98 -4.32 -14.22
CA TYR A 271 13.60 -5.53 -13.67
C TYR A 271 12.56 -6.60 -13.34
N TRP A 272 13.05 -7.83 -13.17
CA TRP A 272 12.30 -8.96 -12.68
C TRP A 272 12.87 -9.39 -11.32
N ILE A 273 12.00 -9.72 -10.39
CA ILE A 273 12.34 -10.50 -9.19
C ILE A 273 11.70 -11.86 -9.40
N MET A 274 12.48 -12.92 -9.28
CA MET A 274 11.96 -14.28 -9.38
C MET A 274 12.34 -15.06 -8.13
N GLY A 275 11.41 -15.87 -7.69
CA GLY A 275 11.56 -16.68 -6.50
C GLY A 275 11.08 -18.10 -6.73
N PHE A 276 11.58 -19.01 -5.92
CA PHE A 276 11.21 -20.41 -5.96
C PHE A 276 11.15 -20.94 -4.54
N MET A 277 10.06 -21.63 -4.21
CA MET A 277 9.90 -22.26 -2.91
C MET A 277 9.54 -23.72 -3.08
N ALA A 278 10.07 -24.57 -2.21
CA ALA A 278 9.64 -25.95 -2.09
C ALA A 278 9.48 -26.30 -0.62
N GLU A 279 8.37 -26.94 -0.27
CA GLU A 279 8.10 -27.46 1.06
C GLU A 279 7.65 -28.92 0.94
N LYS A 280 8.37 -29.81 1.62
CA LYS A 280 7.97 -31.20 1.80
C LYS A 280 7.25 -31.32 3.15
N LEU A 281 6.05 -31.89 3.13
CA LEU A 281 5.23 -32.06 4.33
C LEU A 281 5.14 -33.54 4.70
N TRP A 282 5.23 -33.77 6.01
CA TRP A 282 4.90 -35.00 6.72
C TRP A 282 3.93 -34.61 7.87
N GLU A 283 3.37 -35.60 8.58
CA GLU A 283 2.34 -35.37 9.60
C GLU A 283 2.76 -34.36 10.69
N LYS A 284 3.97 -34.52 11.25
CA LYS A 284 4.49 -33.69 12.36
C LYS A 284 5.61 -32.74 11.96
N LEU A 285 6.03 -32.78 10.70
CA LEU A 285 7.26 -32.18 10.23
C LEU A 285 7.03 -31.56 8.85
N SER A 286 7.55 -30.37 8.61
CA SER A 286 7.82 -29.91 7.25
C SER A 286 9.22 -29.36 7.12
N LEU A 287 9.80 -29.56 5.94
CA LEU A 287 11.08 -28.99 5.56
C LEU A 287 10.86 -28.12 4.35
N TYR A 288 11.33 -26.87 4.42
CA TYR A 288 11.18 -25.92 3.33
C TYR A 288 12.51 -25.28 2.94
N ILE A 289 12.57 -24.87 1.69
CA ILE A 289 13.60 -24.03 1.13
C ILE A 289 12.93 -22.95 0.28
N ASN A 290 13.45 -21.73 0.38
CA ASN A 290 13.02 -20.57 -0.37
C ASN A 290 14.23 -19.90 -1.02
N PHE A 291 14.05 -19.53 -2.28
CA PHE A 291 14.99 -18.82 -3.11
C PHE A 291 14.32 -17.51 -3.48
N GLU A 292 14.83 -16.39 -2.97
CA GLU A 292 14.28 -15.07 -3.24
C GLU A 292 15.24 -14.33 -4.17
N ASN A 293 14.70 -13.71 -5.22
CA ASN A 293 15.50 -12.95 -6.19
C ASN A 293 16.65 -13.79 -6.79
N PHE A 294 16.40 -15.02 -7.24
CA PHE A 294 17.46 -15.94 -7.66
C PHE A 294 18.19 -15.55 -8.97
N PHE A 295 17.71 -14.53 -9.69
CA PHE A 295 18.47 -13.86 -10.76
C PHE A 295 19.35 -12.69 -10.28
N ASP A 296 19.36 -12.43 -8.96
CA ASP A 296 20.16 -11.40 -8.30
C ASP A 296 19.94 -10.02 -8.96
N ALA A 297 18.67 -9.64 -9.15
CA ALA A 297 18.28 -8.34 -9.64
C ALA A 297 18.38 -7.33 -8.50
N ARG A 298 19.35 -6.43 -8.60
CA ARG A 298 19.61 -5.42 -7.57
C ARG A 298 20.04 -4.10 -8.19
N GLN A 299 19.69 -2.99 -7.56
CA GLN A 299 19.95 -1.65 -8.07
C GLN A 299 21.45 -1.42 -8.33
N THR A 300 22.33 -2.00 -7.51
CA THR A 300 23.80 -1.90 -7.65
C THR A 300 24.35 -2.55 -8.93
N LYS A 301 23.58 -3.40 -9.63
CA LYS A 301 23.92 -3.90 -10.98
C LYS A 301 23.42 -2.97 -12.09
N PHE A 302 22.51 -2.06 -11.78
CA PHE A 302 21.90 -1.15 -12.73
C PHE A 302 22.56 0.22 -12.73
N ASP A 303 22.90 0.72 -11.55
CA ASP A 303 23.48 2.03 -11.27
C ASP A 303 24.11 2.06 -9.84
N THR A 304 24.76 3.16 -9.49
CA THR A 304 25.20 3.50 -8.14
C THR A 304 24.02 3.76 -7.19
N ILE A 305 24.26 3.64 -5.87
CA ILE A 305 23.26 3.94 -4.81
C ILE A 305 23.47 5.32 -4.16
N TYR A 306 24.62 5.94 -4.39
CA TYR A 306 24.91 7.31 -4.01
C TYR A 306 25.85 7.94 -5.02
N THR A 307 25.89 9.27 -5.03
CA THR A 307 26.89 10.08 -5.70
C THR A 307 27.70 10.87 -4.66
N GLY A 308 28.81 11.50 -5.06
CA GLY A 308 29.70 12.19 -4.11
C GLY A 308 30.67 11.24 -3.41
N SER A 309 31.24 11.69 -2.28
CA SER A 309 32.24 10.93 -1.51
C SER A 309 31.58 10.11 -0.39
N ILE A 310 32.31 9.13 0.16
CA ILE A 310 31.87 8.37 1.35
C ILE A 310 31.65 9.29 2.56
N SER A 311 32.42 10.38 2.65
CA SER A 311 32.28 11.39 3.71
C SER A 311 31.08 12.34 3.50
N ASN A 312 30.54 12.42 2.29
CA ASN A 312 29.37 13.25 1.97
C ASN A 312 28.52 12.62 0.84
N PRO A 313 27.89 11.46 1.10
CA PRO A 313 27.14 10.76 0.06
C PRO A 313 25.81 11.48 -0.20
N GLN A 314 25.47 11.63 -1.48
CA GLN A 314 24.17 12.05 -1.94
C GLN A 314 23.43 10.82 -2.46
N PHE A 315 22.56 10.26 -1.62
CA PHE A 315 21.84 9.02 -1.92
C PHE A 315 20.89 9.21 -3.10
N ARG A 316 20.92 8.24 -4.02
CA ARG A 316 19.97 8.15 -5.13
C ARG A 316 18.68 7.51 -4.63
N ASP A 317 17.60 7.70 -5.39
CA ASP A 317 16.34 7.00 -5.14
C ASP A 317 16.53 5.48 -5.27
N ILE A 318 15.90 4.74 -4.35
CA ILE A 318 15.95 3.28 -4.31
C ILE A 318 14.69 2.75 -5.01
N TYR A 319 14.82 2.36 -6.28
CA TYR A 319 13.72 1.89 -7.12
C TYR A 319 13.74 0.38 -7.40
N ALA A 320 14.83 -0.30 -7.05
CA ALA A 320 15.00 -1.75 -7.19
C ALA A 320 15.66 -2.31 -5.90
N PRO A 321 15.59 -3.64 -5.65
CA PRO A 321 16.16 -4.23 -4.44
C PRO A 321 17.62 -3.85 -4.23
N LEU A 322 18.01 -3.63 -2.97
CA LEU A 322 19.42 -3.51 -2.60
C LEU A 322 20.03 -4.88 -2.34
N ASP A 323 19.25 -5.76 -1.72
CA ASP A 323 19.64 -7.14 -1.47
C ASP A 323 19.57 -7.97 -2.75
N GLY A 324 20.51 -8.90 -2.84
CA GLY A 324 20.66 -9.80 -3.96
C GLY A 324 19.83 -11.08 -3.84
N PHE A 325 20.38 -12.16 -4.39
CA PHE A 325 19.83 -13.49 -4.20
C PHE A 325 19.95 -13.94 -2.74
N VAL A 326 18.83 -14.33 -2.14
CA VAL A 326 18.74 -14.85 -0.77
C VAL A 326 18.21 -16.29 -0.80
N ILE A 327 18.85 -17.17 -0.04
CA ILE A 327 18.36 -18.52 0.23
C ILE A 327 18.02 -18.60 1.70
N ASN A 328 16.81 -19.03 2.02
CA ASN A 328 16.43 -19.39 3.38
C ASN A 328 15.78 -20.77 3.38
N GLY A 329 15.86 -21.45 4.52
CA GLY A 329 15.29 -22.77 4.69
C GLY A 329 15.11 -23.07 6.16
N GLY A 330 14.25 -24.03 6.45
CA GLY A 330 13.92 -24.32 7.82
C GLY A 330 13.09 -25.57 7.98
N ILE A 331 12.88 -25.89 9.26
CA ILE A 331 12.11 -27.04 9.71
C ILE A 331 10.94 -26.51 10.54
N LYS A 332 9.73 -27.00 10.27
CA LYS A 332 8.54 -26.72 11.08
C LYS A 332 8.11 -27.99 11.79
N LEU A 333 7.97 -27.92 13.10
CA LEU A 333 7.46 -29.00 13.92
C LEU A 333 6.02 -28.67 14.34
N ARG A 334 5.11 -29.62 14.12
CA ARG A 334 3.75 -29.57 14.66
C ARG A 334 3.73 -30.48 15.89
N LEU A 335 3.66 -29.87 17.06
CA LEU A 335 3.61 -30.54 18.36
C LEU A 335 2.20 -31.06 18.67
#